data_AF-A0A6L8UWB7-F1
#
_entry.id   AF-A0A6L8UWB7-F1
#
_cell.length_a   1.000
_cell.length_b   1.000
_cell.length_c   1.000
_cell.angle_alpha   90.00
_cell.angle_beta   90.00
_cell.angle_gamma   90.00
#
_symmetry.space_group_name_H-M   'P 1'
#
loop_
_entity.id
_entity.type
_entity.pdbx_description
1 polymer ?
#
loop_
_entity_poly.entity_id
_entity_poly.type
_entity_poly.pdbx_seq_one_letter_code
_entity_poly.pdbx_strand_id
1 'polypeptide(L)' 'MSTNNQNDVVSHAINAAQANAEDSEAQQQVEELSSMLQSSTADANEDTSSEE' A
#
# COMPACT_ATOMS: atom_id res chain seq x y z
N MET A 1 14.76 7.94 -12.44
CA MET A 1 13.88 7.92 -11.26
C MET A 1 12.94 6.73 -11.40
N SER A 2 13.30 5.56 -10.84
CA SER A 2 12.48 4.34 -10.88
C SER A 2 11.76 4.12 -9.54
N THR A 3 11.15 5.16 -8.99
CA THR A 3 10.33 5.08 -7.75
C THR A 3 8.89 4.68 -8.03
N ASN A 4 8.49 4.51 -9.30
CA ASN A 4 7.11 4.19 -9.68
C ASN A 4 6.74 2.68 -9.56
N ASN A 5 7.64 1.83 -9.07
CA ASN A 5 7.43 0.37 -9.02
C ASN A 5 6.84 -0.12 -7.69
N GLN A 6 7.02 0.61 -6.58
CA GLN A 6 6.55 0.16 -5.27
C GLN A 6 5.04 0.30 -5.11
N ASN A 7 4.47 1.38 -5.62
CA ASN A 7 3.01 1.56 -5.62
C ASN A 7 2.31 0.47 -6.42
N ASP A 8 2.94 -0.01 -7.50
CA ASP A 8 2.39 -1.03 -8.39
C ASP A 8 2.37 -2.42 -7.73
N VAL A 9 3.47 -2.83 -7.08
CA VAL A 9 3.52 -4.14 -6.39
C VAL A 9 2.64 -4.20 -5.15
N VAL A 10 2.53 -3.10 -4.40
CA VAL A 10 1.63 -3.01 -3.24
C VAL A 10 0.18 -3.06 -3.71
N SER A 11 -0.18 -2.26 -4.71
CA SER A 11 -1.54 -2.28 -5.28
C SER A 11 -1.90 -3.65 -5.86
N HIS A 12 -0.95 -4.32 -6.52
CA HIS A 12 -1.15 -5.66 -7.07
C HIS A 12 -1.34 -6.72 -5.99
N ALA A 13 -0.52 -6.69 -4.93
CA ALA A 13 -0.63 -7.62 -3.80
C ALA A 13 -1.95 -7.43 -3.04
N ILE A 14 -2.39 -6.18 -2.85
CA ILE A 14 -3.66 -5.87 -2.18
C ILE A 14 -4.85 -6.28 -3.03
N ASN A 15 -4.82 -6.07 -4.35
CA ASN A 15 -5.85 -6.58 -5.25
C ASN A 15 -5.94 -8.11 -5.21
N ALA A 16 -4.79 -8.79 -5.23
CA ALA A 16 -4.75 -10.25 -5.15
C ALA A 16 -5.28 -10.77 -3.80
N ALA A 17 -4.97 -10.09 -2.71
CA ALA A 17 -5.48 -10.43 -1.38
C ALA A 17 -6.98 -10.18 -1.26
N GLN A 18 -7.51 -9.06 -1.78
CA GLN A 18 -8.95 -8.78 -1.84
C GLN A 18 -9.69 -9.83 -2.68
N ALA A 19 -9.13 -10.24 -3.82
CA ALA A 19 -9.72 -11.27 -4.68
C ALA A 19 -9.74 -12.67 -4.04
N ASN A 20 -8.83 -12.95 -3.11
CA ASN A 20 -8.79 -14.20 -2.34
C ASN A 20 -9.49 -14.10 -0.97
N ALA A 21 -9.88 -12.89 -0.54
CA ALA A 21 -10.58 -12.68 0.71
C ALA A 21 -12.07 -12.99 0.54
N GLU A 22 -12.42 -14.26 0.75
CA GLU A 22 -13.79 -14.75 0.65
C GLU A 22 -14.66 -14.42 1.89
N ASP A 23 -14.01 -14.13 3.02
CA ASP A 23 -14.67 -13.82 4.29
C ASP A 23 -14.60 -12.32 4.65
N SER A 24 -15.65 -11.81 5.28
CA SER A 24 -15.77 -10.41 5.70
C SER A 24 -14.61 -9.96 6.59
N GLU A 25 -14.08 -10.86 7.43
CA GLU A 25 -12.95 -10.54 8.31
C GLU A 25 -11.64 -10.38 7.52
N ALA A 26 -11.45 -11.20 6.48
CA ALA A 26 -10.29 -11.12 5.60
C ALA A 26 -10.34 -9.85 4.73
N GLN A 27 -11.52 -9.45 4.25
CA GLN A 27 -11.69 -8.21 3.50
C GLN A 27 -11.35 -6.98 4.35
N GLN A 28 -11.84 -6.92 5.60
CA GLN A 28 -11.53 -5.84 6.53
C GLN A 28 -10.03 -5.74 6.81
N GLN A 29 -9.34 -6.87 7.02
CA GLN A 29 -7.88 -6.86 7.21
C GLN A 29 -7.13 -6.32 5.99
N VAL A 30 -7.56 -6.66 4.76
CA VAL A 30 -6.91 -6.17 3.54
C VAL A 30 -7.15 -4.67 3.34
N GLU A 31 -8.33 -4.15 3.66
CA GLU A 31 -8.60 -2.70 3.64
C GLU A 31 -7.76 -1.94 4.66
N GLU A 32 -7.63 -2.47 5.89
CA GLU A 32 -6.84 -1.83 6.95
C GLU A 32 -5.35 -1.80 6.59
N LEU A 33 -4.82 -2.92 6.07
CA LEU A 33 -3.47 -3.00 5.52
C LEU A 33 -3.24 -2.02 4.37
N SER A 34 -4.20 -1.87 3.45
CA SER A 34 -4.11 -0.91 2.34
C SER A 34 -3.92 0.52 2.82
N SER A 35 -4.70 0.91 3.84
CA SER A 35 -4.65 2.25 4.42
C SER A 35 -3.30 2.49 5.12
N MET A 36 -2.82 1.50 5.89
CA MET A 36 -1.52 1.57 6.57
C MET A 36 -0.33 1.66 5.60
N LEU A 37 -0.33 0.85 4.53
CA LEU A 37 0.74 0.88 3.54
C LEU A 37 0.74 2.20 2.76
N GLN A 38 -0.43 2.72 2.36
CA GLN A 38 -0.50 4.05 1.73
C GLN A 38 0.04 5.16 2.65
N SER A 39 -0.26 5.11 3.95
CA SER A 39 0.28 6.08 4.92
C SER A 39 1.79 5.93 5.06
N SER A 40 2.30 4.71 5.28
CA SER A 40 3.75 4.48 5.46
C SER A 40 4.58 4.84 4.24
N THR A 41 4.00 4.74 3.04
CA THR A 41 4.67 5.17 1.80
C THR A 41 4.68 6.70 1.67
N ALA A 42 3.66 7.39 2.20
CA ALA A 42 3.64 8.85 2.27
C ALA A 42 4.68 9.39 3.27
N ASP A 43 4.77 8.77 4.46
CA ASP A 43 5.78 9.12 5.48
C ASP A 43 7.21 8.85 5.00
N ALA A 44 7.44 7.78 4.21
CA ALA A 44 8.74 7.49 3.61
C ALA A 44 9.16 8.49 2.51
N ASN A 45 8.22 9.26 1.96
CA ASN A 45 8.48 10.27 0.93
C ASN A 45 8.77 11.67 1.53
N GLU A 46 8.43 11.89 2.81
CA GLU A 46 8.67 13.15 3.53
C GLU A 46 10.15 13.31 3.97
N ASP A 47 10.90 12.21 4.15
CA ASP A 47 12.34 12.27 4.48
C ASP A 47 13.24 12.66 3.28
N THR A 48 12.68 12.69 2.05
CA THR A 48 13.40 13.13 0.84
C THR A 48 13.02 14.55 0.38
N SER A 49 12.10 15.22 1.08
CA SER A 49 11.59 16.54 0.68
C SER A 49 12.05 17.67 1.62
N SER A 50 13.23 17.50 2.23
CA SER A 50 13.95 18.56 2.96
C SER A 50 15.31 18.89 2.29
N GLU A 51 15.33 18.99 0.96
CA GLU A 51 16.40 19.64 0.22
C GLU A 51 15.77 20.41 -0.95
N GLU A 52 15.25 21.62 -0.67
CA GLU A 52 15.46 22.88 -1.44
C GLU A 52 15.10 24.10 -0.57
#